data_AF-A0A536EG31-F1
#
_entry.id   AF-A0A536EG31-F1
#
_cell.length_a   1.000
_cell.length_b   1.000
_cell.length_c   1.000
_cell.angle_alpha   90.00
_cell.angle_beta   90.00
_cell.angle_gamma   90.00
#
_symmetry.space_group_name_H-M   'P 1'
#
loop_
_entity.id
_entity.type
_entity.pdbx_description
1 polymer ?
#
loop_
_entity_poly.entity_id
_entity_poly.type
_entity_poly.pdbx_seq_one_letter_code
_entity_poly.pdbx_strand_id
1 'polypeptide(L)'
;MPTLILILALAVDMAGLQMQKLRLRYAVDLATVTAATRVDAPYYTRTGRLQLDPIAATATAREYLLRNLTGVRDVAAPPAIAAAADISIMNRTPAVDPYTGGHLDRPAICARIRVPYRFMLLGWIGVSEVDLVIAADAEIRT
;
A
#
# COMPACT_ATOMS: atom_id res chain seq x y z
N MET A 1 -31.20 -1.03 -26.11
CA MET A 1 -30.83 -2.26 -25.37
C MET A 1 -29.32 -2.47 -25.24
N PRO A 2 -28.47 -2.38 -26.29
CA PRO A 2 -27.02 -2.63 -26.13
C PRO A 2 -26.32 -1.58 -25.24
N THR A 3 -26.80 -0.34 -25.25
CA THR A 3 -26.29 0.74 -24.38
C THR A 3 -26.50 0.48 -22.90
N LEU A 4 -27.64 -0.09 -22.49
CA LEU A 4 -27.92 -0.40 -21.09
C LEU A 4 -27.00 -1.51 -20.55
N ILE A 5 -26.68 -2.51 -21.38
CA ILE A 5 -25.75 -3.59 -21.03
C ILE A 5 -24.34 -3.02 -20.82
N LEU A 6 -23.90 -2.10 -21.69
CA LEU A 6 -22.60 -1.45 -21.55
C LEU A 6 -22.51 -0.61 -20.26
N ILE A 7 -23.56 0.17 -19.95
CA ILE A 7 -23.62 0.96 -18.71
C ILE A 7 -23.57 0.06 -17.48
N LEU A 8 -24.30 -1.06 -17.50
CA LEU A 8 -24.28 -2.03 -16.41
C LEU A 8 -22.88 -2.65 -16.24
N ALA A 9 -22.26 -3.09 -17.34
CA ALA A 9 -20.91 -3.65 -17.30
C ALA A 9 -19.89 -2.67 -16.70
N LEU A 10 -19.95 -1.40 -17.15
CA LEU A 10 -19.12 -0.33 -16.62
C LEU A 10 -19.36 -0.14 -15.12
N ALA A 11 -20.62 -0.08 -14.67
CA ALA A 11 -20.94 0.13 -13.26
C ALA A 11 -20.43 -1.02 -12.38
N VAL A 12 -20.57 -2.28 -12.81
CA VAL A 12 -20.11 -3.46 -12.09
C VAL A 12 -18.58 -3.48 -11.99
N ASP A 13 -17.87 -3.26 -13.09
CA ASP A 13 -16.41 -3.23 -13.09
C ASP A 13 -15.84 -2.05 -12.31
N MET A 14 -16.50 -0.87 -12.37
CA MET A 14 -16.10 0.28 -11.56
C MET A 14 -16.27 -0.01 -10.07
N ALA A 15 -17.37 -0.65 -9.67
CA ALA A 15 -17.60 -1.06 -8.29
C ALA A 15 -16.55 -2.09 -7.82
N GLY A 16 -16.22 -3.07 -8.68
CA GLY A 16 -15.15 -4.03 -8.44
C GLY A 16 -13.79 -3.36 -8.24
N LEU A 17 -13.44 -2.40 -9.10
CA LEU A 17 -12.20 -1.65 -9.04
C LEU A 17 -12.10 -0.83 -7.75
N GLN A 18 -13.17 -0.13 -7.35
CA GLN A 18 -13.18 0.64 -6.10
C GLN A 18 -13.03 -0.27 -4.88
N MET A 19 -13.72 -1.41 -4.87
CA MET A 19 -13.60 -2.39 -3.78
C MET A 19 -12.18 -2.96 -3.70
N GLN A 20 -11.57 -3.26 -4.85
CA GLN A 20 -10.20 -3.77 -4.88
C GLN A 20 -9.20 -2.72 -4.41
N LYS A 21 -9.35 -1.46 -4.85
CA LYS A 21 -8.55 -0.33 -4.39
C LYS A 21 -8.62 -0.18 -2.86
N LEU A 22 -9.81 -0.31 -2.27
CA LEU A 22 -10.00 -0.24 -0.82
C LEU A 22 -9.30 -1.38 -0.08
N ARG A 23 -9.45 -2.62 -0.57
CA ARG A 23 -8.78 -3.80 0.03
C ARG A 23 -7.27 -3.70 -0.03
N LEU A 24 -6.72 -3.27 -1.17
CA LEU A 24 -5.30 -3.06 -1.33
C LEU A 24 -4.81 -1.93 -0.43
N ARG A 25 -5.54 -0.81 -0.36
CA ARG A 25 -5.20 0.30 0.55
C ARG A 25 -5.14 -0.16 2.00
N TYR A 26 -6.15 -0.89 2.45
CA TYR A 26 -6.15 -1.50 3.79
C TYR A 26 -4.95 -2.44 4.03
N ALA A 27 -4.61 -3.28 3.04
CA ALA A 27 -3.47 -4.19 3.15
C ALA A 27 -2.13 -3.45 3.30
N VAL A 28 -1.93 -2.36 2.55
CA VAL A 28 -0.72 -1.53 2.64
C VAL A 28 -0.72 -0.72 3.95
N ASP A 29 -1.85 -0.10 4.32
CA ASP A 29 -1.97 0.67 5.57
C ASP A 29 -1.67 -0.19 6.81
N LEU A 30 -2.19 -1.41 6.87
CA LEU A 30 -1.88 -2.32 7.98
C LEU A 30 -0.39 -2.68 8.04
N ALA A 31 0.24 -2.85 6.89
CA ALA A 31 1.67 -3.17 6.82
C ALA A 31 2.53 -1.99 7.27
N THR A 32 2.21 -0.76 6.84
CA THR A 32 2.92 0.45 7.25
C THR A 32 2.71 0.74 8.73
N VAL A 33 1.48 0.64 9.24
CA VAL A 33 1.20 0.83 10.68
C VAL A 33 1.94 -0.19 11.54
N THR A 34 1.98 -1.46 11.12
CA THR A 34 2.73 -2.49 11.86
C THR A 34 4.23 -2.23 11.82
N ALA A 35 4.76 -1.82 10.68
CA ALA A 35 6.16 -1.47 10.53
C ALA A 35 6.56 -0.21 11.32
N ALA A 36 5.65 0.75 11.47
CA ALA A 36 5.87 1.97 12.28
C ALA A 36 6.06 1.66 13.77
N THR A 37 5.74 0.44 14.24
CA THR A 37 6.03 0.00 15.61
C THR A 37 7.50 -0.41 15.81
N ARG A 38 8.28 -0.55 14.74
CA ARG A 38 9.70 -0.94 14.80
C ARG A 38 10.60 0.26 15.06
N VAL A 39 10.55 0.73 16.30
CA VAL A 39 11.38 1.83 16.81
C VAL A 39 12.80 1.36 17.12
N ASP A 40 13.79 2.19 16.80
CA ASP A 40 15.19 1.98 17.18
C ASP A 40 15.38 2.31 18.68
N ALA A 41 15.20 1.29 19.52
CA ALA A 41 15.37 1.41 20.97
C ALA A 41 16.80 1.84 21.38
N PRO A 42 17.89 1.28 20.81
CA PRO A 42 19.26 1.75 21.10
C PRO A 42 19.50 3.24 20.80
N TYR A 43 18.89 3.77 19.74
CA TYR A 43 18.97 5.21 19.45
C TYR A 43 18.16 6.04 20.43
N TYR A 44 16.95 5.59 20.77
CA TYR A 44 16.10 6.26 21.76
C TYR A 44 16.78 6.34 23.13
N THR A 45 17.38 5.26 23.63
CA THR A 45 18.08 5.25 24.93
C THR A 45 19.27 6.21 24.95
N ARG A 46 19.97 6.40 23.83
CA ARG A 46 21.16 7.28 23.76
C ARG A 46 20.81 8.75 23.57
N THR A 47 19.74 9.05 22.85
CA THR A 47 19.45 10.43 22.38
C THR A 47 18.16 11.02 22.93
N GLY A 48 17.28 10.18 23.49
CA GLY A 48 15.91 10.55 23.89
C GLY A 48 14.98 10.84 22.70
N ARG A 49 15.41 10.59 21.46
CA ARG A 49 14.63 10.85 20.25
C ARG A 49 14.10 9.58 19.63
N LEU A 50 12.83 9.58 19.22
CA LEU A 50 12.21 8.47 18.51
C LEU A 50 12.67 8.46 17.05
N GLN A 51 12.99 7.27 16.55
CA GLN A 51 13.21 7.01 15.13
C GLN A 51 12.85 5.55 14.81
N LEU A 52 12.53 5.26 13.56
CA LEU A 52 12.34 3.89 13.11
C LEU A 52 13.69 3.22 12.89
N ASP A 53 13.78 1.94 13.23
CA ASP A 53 14.86 1.07 12.75
C ASP A 53 14.61 0.79 11.26
N PRO A 54 15.44 1.31 10.34
CA PRO A 54 15.15 1.21 8.92
C PRO A 54 15.18 -0.23 8.41
N ILE A 55 15.99 -1.10 8.99
CA ILE A 55 16.11 -2.50 8.57
C ILE A 55 14.90 -3.29 9.08
N ALA A 56 14.63 -3.20 10.39
CA ALA A 56 13.53 -3.92 11.00
C ALA A 56 12.16 -3.45 10.50
N ALA A 57 11.97 -2.14 10.32
CA ALA A 57 10.73 -1.57 9.78
C ALA A 57 10.50 -2.02 8.32
N THR A 58 11.52 -1.95 7.46
CA THR A 58 11.39 -2.38 6.05
C THR A 58 11.10 -3.88 5.94
N ALA A 59 11.79 -4.72 6.72
CA ALA A 59 11.54 -6.16 6.74
C ALA A 59 10.11 -6.47 7.21
N THR A 60 9.66 -5.84 8.31
CA THR A 60 8.31 -6.01 8.84
C THR A 60 7.26 -5.53 7.83
N ALA A 61 7.48 -4.40 7.17
CA ALA A 61 6.58 -3.89 6.15
C ALA A 61 6.40 -4.88 5.00
N ARG A 62 7.48 -5.45 4.46
CA ARG A 62 7.41 -6.45 3.38
C ARG A 62 6.72 -7.73 3.83
N GLU A 63 7.05 -8.24 5.02
CA GLU A 63 6.45 -9.46 5.57
C GLU A 63 4.94 -9.31 5.73
N TYR A 64 4.50 -8.23 6.39
CA TYR A 64 3.07 -7.99 6.61
C TYR A 64 2.35 -7.62 5.33
N LEU A 65 3.00 -6.90 4.40
CA LEU A 65 2.42 -6.63 3.09
C LEU A 65 2.16 -7.93 2.32
N LEU A 66 3.12 -8.84 2.28
CA LEU A 66 2.94 -10.16 1.67
C LEU A 66 1.79 -10.93 2.32
N ARG A 67 1.77 -10.99 3.65
CA ARG A 67 0.71 -11.67 4.41
C ARG A 67 -0.67 -11.08 4.11
N ASN A 68 -0.78 -9.76 4.10
CA ASN A 68 -2.02 -9.05 3.85
C ASN A 68 -2.49 -9.26 2.41
N LEU A 69 -1.61 -9.12 1.41
CA LEU A 69 -1.92 -9.31 -0.01
C LEU A 69 -2.34 -10.75 -0.33
N THR A 70 -1.77 -11.74 0.36
CA THR A 70 -2.17 -13.16 0.22
C THR A 70 -3.62 -13.39 0.65
N GLY A 71 -4.15 -12.55 1.55
CA GLY A 71 -5.55 -12.57 1.98
C GLY A 71 -6.51 -11.79 1.06
N VAL A 72 -5.99 -11.04 0.08
CA VAL A 72 -6.82 -10.26 -0.85
C VAL A 72 -7.15 -11.12 -2.07
N ARG A 73 -8.46 -11.25 -2.37
CA ARG A 73 -8.91 -11.95 -3.57
C ARG A 73 -8.47 -11.22 -4.84
N ASP A 74 -8.27 -11.98 -5.91
CA ASP A 74 -8.00 -11.46 -7.25
C ASP A 74 -6.72 -10.61 -7.36
N VAL A 75 -5.77 -10.79 -6.43
CA VAL A 75 -4.40 -10.26 -6.53
C VAL A 75 -3.49 -11.31 -7.15
N ALA A 76 -2.97 -11.02 -8.35
CA ALA A 76 -2.02 -11.89 -9.00
C ALA A 76 -0.64 -11.78 -8.34
N ALA A 77 -0.01 -12.92 -8.05
CA ALA A 77 1.36 -13.01 -7.52
C ALA A 77 1.69 -12.07 -6.33
N PRO A 78 1.01 -12.18 -5.18
CA PRO A 78 1.32 -11.40 -3.98
C PRO A 78 2.82 -11.33 -3.59
N PRO A 79 3.61 -12.44 -3.68
CA PRO A 79 5.05 -12.40 -3.39
C PRO A 79 5.83 -11.42 -4.28
N ALA A 80 5.52 -11.37 -5.58
CA ALA A 80 6.20 -10.48 -6.52
C ALA A 80 5.86 -9.01 -6.24
N ILE A 81 4.59 -8.71 -5.94
CA ILE A 81 4.14 -7.36 -5.59
C ILE A 81 4.82 -6.88 -4.29
N ALA A 82 4.86 -7.72 -3.26
CA ALA A 82 5.49 -7.36 -1.99
C ALA A 82 7.01 -7.16 -2.13
N ALA A 83 7.68 -7.97 -2.95
CA ALA A 83 9.10 -7.82 -3.24
C ALA A 83 9.41 -6.54 -4.04
N ALA A 84 8.56 -6.19 -4.99
CA ALA A 84 8.68 -5.00 -5.82
C ALA A 84 8.15 -3.71 -5.16
N ALA A 85 7.61 -3.79 -3.94
CA ALA A 85 7.09 -2.63 -3.22
C ALA A 85 8.19 -1.60 -2.96
N ASP A 86 7.89 -0.35 -3.29
CA ASP A 86 8.72 0.80 -2.92
C ASP A 86 8.47 1.10 -1.45
N ILE A 87 9.50 1.08 -0.61
CA ILE A 87 9.39 1.36 0.82
C ILE A 87 10.47 2.38 1.20
N SER A 88 10.08 3.43 1.92
CA SER A 88 10.97 4.49 2.37
C SER A 88 10.76 4.77 3.85
N ILE A 89 11.86 4.94 4.57
CA ILE A 89 11.87 5.28 5.99
C ILE A 89 12.29 6.73 6.13
N MET A 90 11.39 7.55 6.67
CA MET A 90 11.52 8.99 6.81
C MET A 90 11.81 9.31 8.28
N ASN A 91 13.07 9.21 8.71
CA ASN A 91 13.46 9.51 10.10
C ASN A 91 13.79 10.99 10.37
N ARG A 92 14.03 11.79 9.31
CA ARG A 92 14.26 13.24 9.44
C ARG A 92 12.94 13.95 9.20
N THR A 93 12.37 14.55 10.23
CA THR A 93 11.15 15.36 10.13
C THR A 93 11.38 16.82 10.54
N PRO A 94 10.60 17.78 10.01
CA PRO A 94 9.48 17.60 9.07
C PRO A 94 9.92 17.12 7.68
N ALA A 95 9.08 16.31 7.03
CA ALA A 95 9.32 15.71 5.72
C ALA A 95 8.05 15.67 4.87
N VAL A 96 8.20 15.18 3.64
CA VAL A 96 7.11 14.96 2.70
C VAL A 96 7.14 13.49 2.27
N ASP A 97 5.99 12.82 2.28
CA ASP A 97 5.86 11.45 1.76
C ASP A 97 6.21 11.45 0.26
N PRO A 98 7.23 10.69 -0.17
CA PRO A 98 7.66 10.63 -1.57
C PRO A 98 6.60 10.05 -2.52
N TYR A 99 5.55 9.40 -2.02
CA TYR A 99 4.53 8.72 -2.82
C TYR A 99 3.20 9.45 -2.86
N THR A 100 2.75 10.00 -1.73
CA THR A 100 1.46 10.73 -1.65
C THR A 100 1.62 12.24 -1.67
N GLY A 101 2.81 12.77 -1.37
CA GLY A 101 3.03 14.20 -1.15
C GLY A 101 2.50 14.72 0.19
N GLY A 102 2.02 13.84 1.08
CA GLY A 102 1.55 14.19 2.41
C GLY A 102 2.66 14.77 3.30
N HIS A 103 2.29 15.66 4.21
CA HIS A 103 3.24 16.20 5.20
C HIS A 103 3.47 15.18 6.32
N LEU A 104 4.72 15.03 6.74
CA LEU A 104 5.13 14.13 7.81
C LEU A 104 5.79 14.96 8.91
N ASP A 105 5.15 15.02 10.07
CA ASP A 105 5.63 15.75 11.25
C ASP A 105 6.51 14.86 12.13
N ARG A 106 6.35 13.54 12.01
CA ARG A 106 7.04 12.54 12.83
C ARG A 106 7.74 11.48 11.96
N PRO A 107 8.74 10.77 12.52
CA PRO A 107 9.37 9.68 11.80
C PRO A 107 8.33 8.70 11.30
N ALA A 108 8.42 8.34 10.02
CA ALA A 108 7.37 7.60 9.32
C ALA A 108 7.95 6.56 8.37
N ILE A 109 7.12 5.58 8.04
CA ILE A 109 7.34 4.68 6.94
C ILE A 109 6.32 4.97 5.84
N CYS A 110 6.81 5.10 4.61
CA CYS A 110 6.00 5.28 3.41
C CYS A 110 6.17 4.03 2.54
N ALA A 111 5.08 3.54 1.96
CA ALA A 111 5.09 2.39 1.07
C ALA A 111 4.23 2.64 -0.17
N ARG A 112 4.64 2.08 -1.31
CA ARG A 112 3.87 2.09 -2.56
C ARG A 112 3.97 0.75 -3.26
N ILE A 113 2.82 0.26 -3.73
CA ILE A 113 2.72 -0.94 -4.55
C ILE A 113 2.05 -0.62 -5.88
N ARG A 114 2.31 -1.47 -6.88
CA ARG A 114 1.60 -1.49 -8.16
C ARG A 114 0.99 -2.87 -8.33
N VAL A 115 -0.31 -2.91 -8.57
CA VAL A 115 -1.06 -4.16 -8.67
C VAL A 115 -1.84 -4.18 -9.98
N PRO A 116 -1.59 -5.14 -10.87
CA PRO A 116 -2.40 -5.30 -12.06
C PRO A 116 -3.84 -5.68 -11.68
N TYR A 117 -4.83 -5.00 -12.25
CA TYR A 117 -6.25 -5.27 -12.08
C TYR A 117 -6.89 -5.59 -13.42
N ARG A 118 -7.52 -6.75 -13.51
CA ARG A 118 -8.20 -7.22 -14.73
C ARG A 118 -9.69 -6.99 -14.60
N PHE A 119 -10.28 -6.34 -15.60
CA PHE A 119 -11.73 -6.13 -15.65
C PHE A 119 -12.45 -7.44 -15.99
N MET A 120 -13.64 -7.61 -15.42
CA MET A 120 -14.44 -8.81 -15.61
C MET A 120 -15.29 -8.70 -16.89
N LEU A 121 -16.17 -7.69 -16.98
CA LEU A 121 -17.13 -7.56 -18.07
C LEU A 121 -16.58 -6.73 -19.22
N LEU A 122 -15.88 -5.63 -18.90
CA LEU A 122 -15.18 -4.78 -19.87
C LEU A 122 -14.00 -5.52 -20.52
N GLY A 123 -13.46 -6.54 -19.83
CA GLY A 123 -12.44 -7.44 -20.39
C GLY A 123 -12.93 -8.18 -21.64
N TRP A 124 -14.22 -8.47 -21.74
CA TRP A 124 -14.80 -9.17 -22.90
C TRP A 124 -14.92 -8.28 -24.14
N ILE A 125 -14.87 -6.96 -23.98
CA ILE A 125 -14.93 -5.99 -25.09
C ILE A 125 -13.57 -5.33 -25.38
N GLY A 126 -12.47 -5.90 -24.85
CA GLY A 126 -11.10 -5.49 -25.18
C GLY A 126 -10.42 -4.54 -24.18
N VAL A 127 -11.08 -4.15 -23.08
CA VAL A 127 -10.45 -3.36 -22.00
C VAL A 127 -9.99 -4.32 -20.91
N SER A 128 -8.74 -4.79 -21.01
CA SER A 128 -8.30 -5.97 -20.27
C SER A 128 -7.74 -5.71 -18.88
N GLU A 129 -6.95 -4.65 -18.69
CA GLU A 129 -6.14 -4.49 -17.49
C GLU A 129 -5.74 -3.03 -17.22
N VAL A 130 -5.64 -2.68 -15.94
CA VAL A 130 -5.10 -1.40 -15.45
C VAL A 130 -4.23 -1.61 -14.23
N ASP A 131 -3.16 -0.82 -14.10
CA ASP A 131 -2.33 -0.83 -12.90
C ASP A 131 -2.94 0.03 -11.80
N LEU A 132 -3.23 -0.61 -10.66
CA LEU A 132 -3.61 0.09 -9.43
C LEU A 132 -2.34 0.46 -8.65
N VAL A 133 -2.05 1.76 -8.60
CA VAL A 133 -1.00 2.31 -7.74
C VAL A 133 -1.59 2.69 -6.39
N ILE A 134 -1.10 2.02 -5.34
CA ILE A 134 -1.56 2.24 -3.97
C ILE A 134 -0.35 2.67 -3.15
N ALA A 135 -0.42 3.85 -2.56
CA ALA A 135 0.56 4.32 -1.59
C ALA A 135 -0.10 4.38 -0.21
N ALA A 136 0.70 4.29 0.85
CA ALA A 136 0.29 4.51 2.22
C ALA A 136 1.50 4.93 3.06
N ASP A 137 1.22 5.63 4.15
CA ASP A 137 2.22 6.09 5.10
C ASP A 137 1.72 5.86 6.53
N ALA A 138 2.66 5.71 7.46
CA ALA A 138 2.36 5.62 8.88
C ALA A 138 3.48 6.26 9.71
N GLU A 139 3.11 7.21 10.55
CA GLU A 139 3.98 7.85 11.53
C GLU A 139 4.10 7.02 12.83
N ILE A 140 5.23 7.16 13.53
CA ILE A 140 5.35 6.67 14.91
C ILE A 140 4.29 7.35 15.79
N ARG A 141 3.47 6.53 16.46
CA ARG A 141 2.59 6.98 17.54
C ARG A 141 3.14 6.52 18.89
N THR A 142 3.23 7.47 19.81
CA THR A 142 3.57 7.29 21.23
C THR A 142 2.34 6.89 22.03
#